data_AF-A0A481UAZ5-F1
#
_entry.id   AF-A0A481UAZ5-F1
#
_cell.length_a   1.000
_cell.length_b   1.000
_cell.length_c   1.000
_cell.angle_alpha   90.00
_cell.angle_beta   90.00
_cell.angle_gamma   90.00
#
_symmetry.space_group_name_H-M   'P 1'
#
loop_
_entity.id
_entity.type
_entity.pdbx_description
1 polymer ?
#
loop_
_entity_poly.entity_id
_entity_poly.type
_entity_poly.pdbx_seq_one_letter_code
_entity_poly.pdbx_strand_id
1 'polypeptide(L)'
;TLSRIAALCNRAEFKTAQDDIPILKREVNGDASEAALLKCVELACGDVKGWRSRNKKVCEIPFNSTNKYQVSIHETEDKNDPRYLLVMKGAPERILERCTTIHINGQEKELDEEMKESFNNAYLELGGLGERVLGFCDYFLPSDKYPLGYPFDADNINFPVHGLRFVGL
;
A
#
# COMPACT_ATOMS: atom_id res chain seq x y z
N THR A 1 -2.61 -6.30 7.01
CA THR A 1 -1.60 -6.67 6.00
C THR A 1 -1.92 -5.99 4.68
N LEU A 2 -2.85 -6.49 3.84
CA LEU A 2 -3.18 -5.83 2.56
C LEU A 2 -4.06 -4.57 2.72
N SER A 3 -5.14 -4.67 3.52
CA SER A 3 -6.05 -3.55 3.81
C SER A 3 -5.31 -2.32 4.36
N ARG A 4 -4.24 -2.55 5.12
CA ARG A 4 -3.37 -1.50 5.65
C ARG A 4 -2.66 -0.74 4.52
N ILE A 5 -2.10 -1.45 3.54
CA ILE A 5 -1.44 -0.82 2.38
C ILE A 5 -2.48 -0.02 1.59
N ALA A 6 -3.64 -0.61 1.31
CA ALA A 6 -4.72 0.05 0.57
C ALA A 6 -5.30 1.28 1.30
N ALA A 7 -5.33 1.26 2.64
CA ALA A 7 -5.72 2.39 3.48
C ALA A 7 -4.68 3.50 3.44
N LEU A 8 -3.42 3.16 3.72
CA LEU A 8 -2.35 4.13 3.98
C LEU A 8 -1.76 4.74 2.70
N CYS A 9 -1.49 3.90 1.70
CA CYS A 9 -0.94 4.31 0.41
C CYS A 9 -2.04 4.82 -0.53
N ASN A 10 -2.89 5.73 -0.05
CA ASN A 10 -4.05 6.21 -0.79
C ASN A 10 -4.35 7.67 -0.40
N ARG A 11 -4.57 8.53 -1.40
CA ARG A 11 -4.84 9.97 -1.21
C ARG A 11 -6.33 10.32 -1.27
N ALA A 12 -7.19 9.37 -1.61
CA ALA A 12 -8.61 9.62 -1.67
C ALA A 12 -9.21 9.90 -0.27
N GLU A 13 -10.18 10.81 -0.22
CA GLU A 13 -10.90 11.20 0.99
C GLU A 13 -12.40 11.33 0.71
N PHE A 14 -13.24 10.89 1.65
CA PHE A 14 -14.68 11.14 1.59
C PHE A 14 -14.97 12.64 1.71
N LYS A 15 -15.96 13.13 0.97
CA LYS A 15 -16.46 14.50 1.19
C LYS A 15 -17.14 14.59 2.55
N THR A 16 -17.15 15.79 3.13
CA THR A 16 -17.75 16.06 4.45
C THR A 16 -19.28 15.91 4.44
N ALA A 17 -19.88 15.62 5.60
CA ALA A 17 -21.32 15.54 5.81
C ALA A 17 -22.04 14.45 4.99
N GLN A 18 -21.47 13.25 4.97
CA GLN A 18 -22.02 12.09 4.24
C GLN A 18 -22.18 10.85 5.14
N ASP A 19 -22.25 11.05 6.46
CA ASP A 19 -22.27 9.96 7.44
C ASP A 19 -23.51 9.06 7.29
N ASP A 20 -24.66 9.64 6.95
CA ASP A 20 -25.94 8.94 6.71
C ASP A 20 -26.03 8.26 5.33
N ILE A 21 -25.05 8.49 4.44
CA ILE A 21 -25.04 7.91 3.09
C ILE A 21 -24.31 6.57 3.14
N PRO A 22 -24.85 5.49 2.52
CA PRO A 22 -24.14 4.22 2.40
C PRO A 22 -22.75 4.39 1.77
N ILE A 23 -21.73 3.73 2.31
CA ILE A 23 -20.31 3.92 1.94
C ILE A 23 -20.08 3.87 0.42
N LEU A 24 -20.70 2.91 -0.27
CA LEU A 24 -20.60 2.76 -1.72
C LEU A 24 -21.10 3.99 -2.51
N LYS A 25 -22.07 4.73 -1.95
CA LYS A 25 -22.69 5.91 -2.57
C LYS A 25 -22.09 7.23 -2.12
N ARG A 26 -21.20 7.23 -1.11
CA ARG A 26 -20.49 8.44 -0.67
C ARG A 26 -19.64 9.01 -1.81
N GLU A 27 -19.57 10.32 -1.88
CA GLU A 27 -18.68 11.01 -2.80
C GLU A 27 -17.26 11.04 -2.24
N VAL A 28 -16.29 10.90 -3.13
CA VAL A 28 -14.88 10.81 -2.78
C VAL A 28 -14.09 11.78 -3.64
N ASN A 29 -13.19 12.54 -3.02
CA ASN A 29 -12.17 13.31 -3.70
C ASN A 29 -10.98 12.39 -3.95
N GLY A 30 -10.63 12.14 -5.21
CA GLY A 30 -9.56 11.23 -5.61
C GLY A 30 -9.83 10.63 -6.98
N ASP A 31 -8.87 9.91 -7.56
CA ASP A 31 -9.12 9.16 -8.78
C ASP A 31 -10.01 7.93 -8.54
N ALA A 32 -10.57 7.37 -9.61
CA ALA A 32 -11.51 6.26 -9.52
C ALA A 32 -10.93 5.02 -8.82
N SER A 33 -9.65 4.71 -9.02
CA SER A 33 -9.00 3.55 -8.41
C SER A 33 -8.75 3.79 -6.92
N GLU A 34 -8.28 4.98 -6.53
CA GLU A 34 -8.10 5.35 -5.13
C GLU A 34 -9.44 5.43 -4.38
N ALA A 35 -10.48 5.96 -5.01
CA ALA A 35 -11.81 6.01 -4.44
C ALA A 35 -12.42 4.62 -4.23
N ALA A 36 -12.22 3.69 -5.18
CA ALA A 36 -12.67 2.30 -5.05
C ALA A 36 -11.97 1.60 -3.87
N LEU A 37 -10.65 1.76 -3.75
CA LEU A 37 -9.88 1.21 -2.63
C LEU A 37 -10.32 1.80 -1.29
N LEU A 38 -10.53 3.12 -1.21
CA LEU A 38 -11.01 3.78 0.01
C LEU A 38 -12.36 3.20 0.45
N LYS A 39 -13.32 3.09 -0.48
CA LYS A 39 -14.64 2.51 -0.19
C LYS A 39 -14.55 1.05 0.23
N CYS A 40 -13.71 0.26 -0.43
CA CYS A 40 -13.50 -1.16 -0.12
C CYS A 40 -12.95 -1.34 1.30
N VAL A 41 -11.90 -0.59 1.67
CA VAL A 41 -11.33 -0.68 3.02
C VAL A 41 -12.29 -0.13 4.07
N GLU A 42 -12.98 0.99 3.80
CA GLU A 42 -13.96 1.54 4.74
C GLU A 42 -15.11 0.56 5.01
N LEU A 43 -15.57 -0.19 3.99
CA LEU A 43 -16.57 -1.25 4.16
C LEU A 43 -16.06 -2.44 4.98
N ALA A 44 -14.81 -2.87 4.74
CA ALA A 44 -14.27 -4.08 5.32
C ALA A 44 -13.68 -3.88 6.72
N CYS A 45 -13.06 -2.72 6.97
CA CYS A 45 -12.29 -2.44 8.19
C CYS A 45 -12.86 -1.25 9.00
N GLY A 46 -13.60 -0.33 8.36
CA GLY A 46 -14.12 0.89 9.00
C GLY A 46 -13.04 1.91 9.36
N ASP A 47 -13.47 3.16 9.60
CA ASP A 47 -12.68 4.28 10.15
C ASP A 47 -11.28 4.43 9.50
N VAL A 48 -11.23 4.49 8.16
CA VAL A 48 -9.95 4.68 7.45
C VAL A 48 -9.30 6.00 7.85
N LYS A 49 -10.11 7.03 8.12
CA LYS A 49 -9.62 8.35 8.56
C LYS A 49 -8.90 8.27 9.91
N GLY A 50 -9.50 7.65 10.93
CA GLY A 50 -8.85 7.44 12.21
C GLY A 50 -7.63 6.54 12.10
N TRP A 51 -7.69 5.49 11.26
CA TRP A 51 -6.55 4.60 11.04
C TRP A 51 -5.35 5.32 10.43
N ARG A 52 -5.56 6.18 9.43
CA ARG A 52 -4.53 7.06 8.86
C ARG A 52 -3.99 8.07 9.89
N SER A 53 -4.84 8.58 10.77
CA SER A 53 -4.41 9.48 11.85
C SER A 53 -3.48 8.80 12.86
N ARG A 54 -3.69 7.50 13.13
CA ARG A 54 -2.83 6.70 14.04
C ARG A 54 -1.55 6.21 13.36
N ASN A 55 -1.53 6.15 12.03
CA ASN A 55 -0.36 5.75 11.24
C ASN A 55 0.10 6.94 10.39
N LYS A 56 0.70 7.93 11.05
CA LYS A 56 1.02 9.24 10.47
C LYS A 56 1.97 9.09 9.28
N LYS A 57 1.58 9.65 8.14
CA LYS A 57 2.42 9.70 6.94
C LYS A 57 3.55 10.71 7.14
N VAL A 58 4.80 10.26 6.96
CA VAL A 58 6.00 11.09 7.10
C VAL A 58 6.69 11.40 5.77
N CYS A 59 6.49 10.55 4.76
CA CYS A 59 7.03 10.74 3.41
C CYS A 59 6.10 10.11 2.38
N GLU A 60 6.08 10.66 1.16
CA GLU A 60 5.28 10.13 0.07
C GLU A 60 5.95 10.39 -1.29
N ILE A 61 5.99 9.35 -2.12
CA ILE A 61 6.27 9.47 -3.55
C ILE A 61 4.93 9.33 -4.28
N PRO A 62 4.40 10.40 -4.91
CA PRO A 62 3.18 10.32 -5.72
C PRO A 62 3.30 9.28 -6.83
N PHE A 63 2.16 8.77 -7.30
CA PHE A 63 2.14 7.98 -8.51
C PHE A 63 2.72 8.79 -9.70
N ASN A 64 3.69 8.21 -10.40
CA ASN A 64 4.25 8.75 -11.63
C ASN A 64 4.11 7.71 -12.76
N SER A 65 3.71 8.11 -13.96
CA SER A 65 3.57 7.24 -15.14
C SER A 65 4.88 6.60 -15.59
N THR A 66 6.03 7.21 -15.29
CA THR A 66 7.36 6.63 -15.57
C THR A 66 7.65 5.45 -14.63
N ASN A 67 7.45 5.64 -13.33
CA ASN A 67 7.78 4.64 -12.31
C ASN A 67 6.66 3.61 -12.09
N LYS A 68 5.41 3.98 -12.39
CA LYS A 68 4.18 3.17 -12.26
C LYS A 68 3.90 2.62 -10.85
N TYR A 69 4.39 3.29 -9.82
CA TYR A 69 4.08 2.99 -8.43
C TYR A 69 3.92 4.28 -7.62
N GLN A 70 3.29 4.16 -6.46
CA GLN A 70 3.17 5.17 -5.40
C GLN A 70 3.74 4.56 -4.12
N VAL A 71 4.45 5.37 -3.33
CA VAL A 71 5.04 4.96 -2.05
C VAL A 71 4.60 5.92 -0.97
N SER A 72 4.40 5.42 0.24
CA SER A 72 4.31 6.26 1.43
C SER A 72 4.97 5.57 2.62
N ILE A 73 5.54 6.37 3.51
CA ILE A 73 6.19 5.91 4.74
C ILE A 73 5.39 6.45 5.91
N HIS A 74 5.12 5.59 6.88
CA HIS A 74 4.26 5.87 8.01
C HIS A 74 4.94 5.52 9.33
N GLU A 75 4.72 6.36 10.33
CA GLU A 75 4.79 5.94 11.73
C GLU A 75 3.74 4.85 11.97
N THR A 76 4.02 3.90 12.86
CA THR A 76 3.07 2.85 13.21
C THR A 76 2.40 3.13 14.56
N GLU A 77 1.20 2.62 14.75
CA GLU A 77 0.45 2.81 16.00
C GLU A 77 1.00 1.96 17.17
N ASP A 78 1.92 1.02 16.90
CA ASP A 78 2.53 0.16 17.91
C ASP A 78 3.66 0.90 18.66
N LYS A 79 3.39 1.27 19.91
CA LYS A 79 4.36 1.97 20.76
C LYS A 79 5.58 1.12 21.13
N ASN A 80 5.50 -0.20 20.99
CA ASN A 80 6.61 -1.10 21.29
C ASN A 80 7.53 -1.32 20.08
N ASP A 81 7.11 -0.89 18.89
CA ASP A 81 7.86 -1.04 17.65
C ASP A 81 8.12 0.34 17.00
N PRO A 82 9.31 0.94 17.24
CA PRO A 82 9.62 2.27 16.72
C PRO A 82 9.93 2.28 15.21
N ARG A 83 9.78 1.15 14.51
CA ARG A 83 10.06 1.07 13.07
C ARG A 83 9.02 1.83 12.25
N TYR A 84 9.50 2.40 11.16
CA TYR A 84 8.64 2.96 10.13
C TYR A 84 8.11 1.85 9.21
N LEU A 85 6.87 2.00 8.75
CA LEU A 85 6.27 1.15 7.74
C LEU A 85 6.29 1.86 6.39
N LEU A 86 7.03 1.30 5.42
CA LEU A 86 6.92 1.66 4.02
C LEU A 86 5.80 0.81 3.39
N VAL A 87 4.91 1.47 2.66
CA VAL A 87 3.86 0.84 1.87
C VAL A 87 3.93 1.34 0.43
N MET A 88 3.73 0.44 -0.53
CA MET A 88 3.78 0.76 -1.95
C MET A 88 2.66 0.04 -2.70
N LYS A 89 2.06 0.75 -3.66
CA LYS A 89 1.09 0.18 -4.61
C LYS A 89 1.41 0.62 -6.03
N GLY A 90 1.06 -0.17 -7.04
CA GLY A 90 1.38 0.18 -8.42
C GLY A 90 0.94 -0.87 -9.44
N ALA A 91 1.51 -0.79 -10.65
CA ALA A 91 1.32 -1.82 -11.65
C ALA A 91 1.83 -3.18 -11.12
N PRO A 92 1.06 -4.28 -11.24
CA PRO A 92 1.38 -5.58 -10.64
C PRO A 92 2.83 -6.04 -10.89
N GLU A 93 3.25 -6.10 -12.16
CA GLU A 93 4.60 -6.52 -12.55
C GLU A 93 5.70 -5.65 -11.93
N ARG A 94 5.48 -4.33 -11.86
CA ARG A 94 6.46 -3.38 -11.28
C ARG A 94 6.60 -3.53 -9.78
N ILE A 95 5.54 -3.95 -9.11
CA ILE A 95 5.58 -4.22 -7.67
C ILE A 95 6.28 -5.54 -7.41
N LEU A 96 5.97 -6.59 -8.18
CA LEU A 96 6.63 -7.89 -8.06
C LEU A 96 8.15 -7.79 -8.28
N GLU A 97 8.60 -7.07 -9.31
CA GLU A 97 10.03 -6.81 -9.60
C GLU A 97 10.80 -6.14 -8.44
N ARG A 98 10.09 -5.49 -7.52
CA ARG A 98 10.68 -4.79 -6.36
C ARG A 98 10.67 -5.63 -5.09
N CYS A 99 10.01 -6.78 -5.10
CA CYS A 99 9.87 -7.63 -3.94
C CYS A 99 10.88 -8.79 -3.97
N THR A 100 11.42 -9.12 -2.80
CA THR A 100 12.27 -10.30 -2.59
C THR A 100 11.59 -11.33 -1.71
N THR A 101 10.63 -10.91 -0.90
CA THR A 101 9.82 -11.79 -0.06
C THR A 101 8.33 -11.62 -0.37
N ILE A 102 7.51 -12.54 0.10
CA ILE A 102 6.05 -12.54 -0.01
C ILE A 102 5.40 -12.95 1.31
N HIS A 103 4.25 -12.35 1.61
CA HIS A 103 3.46 -12.67 2.77
C HIS A 103 2.40 -13.73 2.45
N ILE A 104 2.52 -14.93 3.02
CA ILE A 104 1.57 -16.04 2.83
C ILE A 104 1.18 -16.61 4.20
N ASN A 105 -0.11 -16.65 4.50
CA ASN A 105 -0.68 -17.24 5.72
C ASN A 105 -0.03 -16.73 7.02
N GLY A 106 0.24 -15.42 7.11
CA GLY A 106 0.85 -14.82 8.29
C GLY A 106 2.38 -14.93 8.35
N GLN A 107 3.01 -15.61 7.40
CA GLN A 107 4.46 -15.79 7.34
C GLN A 107 5.07 -15.07 6.15
N GLU A 108 6.31 -14.63 6.33
CA GLU A 108 7.13 -14.08 5.26
C GLU A 108 8.00 -15.21 4.68
N LYS A 109 8.00 -15.34 3.36
CA LYS A 109 8.77 -16.34 2.60
C LYS A 109 9.55 -15.66 1.49
N GLU A 110 10.65 -16.27 1.07
CA GLU A 110 11.36 -15.83 -0.15
C GLU A 110 10.44 -15.94 -1.36
N LEU A 111 10.55 -14.98 -2.28
CA LEU A 111 9.80 -14.96 -3.52
C LEU A 111 10.52 -15.81 -4.57
N ASP A 112 10.21 -17.11 -4.59
CA ASP A 112 10.74 -18.06 -5.56
C ASP A 112 10.01 -18.02 -6.92
N GLU A 113 10.52 -18.79 -7.88
CA GLU A 113 9.95 -18.84 -9.24
C GLU A 113 8.54 -19.46 -9.28
N GLU A 114 8.23 -20.44 -8.41
CA GLU A 114 6.89 -21.06 -8.33
C GLU A 114 5.84 -20.02 -7.90
N MET A 115 6.19 -19.17 -6.94
CA MET A 115 5.32 -18.08 -6.48
C MET A 115 5.16 -16.99 -7.54
N LYS A 116 6.21 -16.69 -8.31
CA LYS A 116 6.12 -15.76 -9.45
C LYS A 116 5.22 -16.30 -10.56
N GLU A 117 5.30 -17.58 -10.89
CA GLU A 117 4.38 -18.22 -11.85
C GLU A 117 2.94 -18.17 -11.35
N SER A 118 2.71 -18.48 -10.08
CA SER A 118 1.39 -18.39 -9.45
C SER A 118 0.81 -16.97 -9.50
N PHE A 119 1.65 -15.96 -9.25
CA PHE A 119 1.28 -14.55 -9.41
C PHE A 119 0.89 -14.22 -10.85
N ASN A 120 1.68 -14.65 -11.84
CA ASN A 120 1.43 -14.36 -13.25
C ASN A 120 0.10 -14.98 -13.70
N ASN A 121 -0.20 -16.19 -13.26
CA ASN A 121 -1.48 -16.84 -13.56
C ASN A 121 -2.67 -16.05 -12.99
N ALA A 122 -2.60 -15.64 -11.72
CA ALA A 122 -3.65 -14.83 -11.09
C ALA A 122 -3.81 -13.46 -11.76
N TYR A 123 -2.69 -12.82 -12.14
CA TYR A 123 -2.71 -11.55 -12.86
C TYR A 123 -3.35 -11.68 -14.25
N LEU A 124 -3.02 -12.74 -15.01
CA LEU A 124 -3.63 -13.00 -16.32
C LEU A 124 -5.12 -13.34 -16.22
N GLU A 125 -5.53 -14.07 -15.19
CA GLU A 125 -6.94 -14.39 -14.93
C GLU A 125 -7.76 -13.12 -14.69
N LEU A 126 -7.32 -12.28 -13.75
CA LEU A 126 -7.98 -11.00 -13.44
C LEU A 126 -7.95 -10.04 -14.64
N GLY A 127 -6.84 -10.00 -15.38
CA GLY A 127 -6.74 -9.24 -16.62
C GLY A 127 -7.67 -9.74 -17.73
N GLY A 128 -7.89 -11.05 -17.81
CA GLY A 128 -8.83 -11.69 -18.74
C GLY A 128 -10.29 -11.35 -18.46
N LEU A 129 -10.63 -10.98 -17.23
CA LEU A 129 -11.96 -10.48 -16.84
C LEU A 129 -12.16 -8.99 -17.18
N GLY A 130 -11.13 -8.32 -17.72
CA GLY A 130 -11.18 -6.89 -18.04
C GLY A 130 -11.03 -5.98 -16.82
N GLU A 131 -10.58 -6.52 -15.68
CA GLU A 131 -10.37 -5.76 -14.46
C GLU A 131 -9.03 -5.02 -14.46
N ARG A 132 -8.98 -3.87 -13.77
CA ARG A 132 -7.73 -3.16 -13.52
C ARG A 132 -7.12 -3.66 -12.21
N VAL A 133 -6.02 -4.39 -12.33
CA VAL A 133 -5.29 -4.98 -11.20
C VAL A 133 -4.19 -4.05 -10.69
N LEU A 134 -3.96 -4.03 -9.38
CA LEU A 134 -2.86 -3.31 -8.73
C LEU A 134 -2.02 -4.27 -7.89
N GLY A 135 -0.72 -4.08 -7.82
CA GLY A 135 0.13 -4.81 -6.85
C GLY A 135 0.29 -4.00 -5.57
N PHE A 136 0.43 -4.69 -4.45
CA PHE A 136 0.63 -4.10 -3.12
C PHE A 136 1.80 -4.78 -2.40
N CYS A 137 2.72 -4.00 -1.85
CA CYS A 137 3.82 -4.48 -1.02
C CYS A 137 4.06 -3.57 0.18
N ASP A 138 4.71 -4.13 1.22
CA ASP A 138 5.14 -3.40 2.40
C ASP A 138 6.58 -3.73 2.80
N TYR A 139 7.16 -2.91 3.66
CA TYR A 139 8.46 -3.15 4.25
C TYR A 139 8.60 -2.41 5.57
N PHE A 140 9.01 -3.12 6.63
CA PHE A 140 9.36 -2.49 7.90
C PHE A 140 10.80 -2.02 7.84
N LEU A 141 11.00 -0.71 7.91
CA LEU A 141 12.32 -0.10 7.85
C LEU A 141 13.09 -0.41 9.15
N PRO A 142 14.33 -0.93 9.07
CA PRO A 142 15.14 -1.23 10.25
C PRO A 142 15.43 0.02 11.08
N SER A 143 15.12 -0.01 12.39
CA SER A 143 15.22 1.16 13.28
C SER A 143 16.67 1.59 13.57
N ASP A 144 17.64 0.70 13.37
CA ASP A 144 19.08 1.00 13.44
C ASP A 144 19.54 1.91 12.30
N LYS A 145 18.90 1.82 11.13
CA LYS A 145 19.19 2.65 9.95
C LYS A 145 18.27 3.86 9.83
N TYR A 146 17.02 3.73 10.26
CA TYR A 146 15.98 4.73 10.16
C TYR A 146 15.41 5.03 11.56
N PRO A 147 16.16 5.74 12.42
CA PRO A 147 15.71 6.09 13.76
C PRO A 147 14.52 7.05 13.74
N LEU A 148 13.80 7.16 14.85
CA LEU A 148 12.70 8.12 14.98
C LEU A 148 13.15 9.55 14.64
N GLY A 149 12.39 10.22 13.79
CA GLY A 149 12.71 11.55 13.27
C GLY A 149 13.65 11.54 12.06
N TYR A 150 13.95 10.38 11.47
CA TYR A 150 14.75 10.29 10.25
C TYR A 150 14.16 11.18 9.14
N PRO A 151 14.97 12.05 8.50
CA PRO A 151 14.50 12.98 7.48
C PRO A 151 14.37 12.27 6.12
N PHE A 152 13.27 11.55 5.93
CA PHE A 152 12.96 10.94 4.64
C PHE A 152 12.82 12.00 3.54
N ASP A 153 13.50 11.78 2.42
CA ASP A 153 13.49 12.68 1.26
C ASP A 153 12.87 11.94 0.06
N ALA A 154 11.76 12.48 -0.48
CA ALA A 154 11.06 11.92 -1.62
C ALA A 154 11.66 12.32 -2.97
N ASP A 155 12.43 13.41 -3.02
CA ASP A 155 13.10 13.91 -4.21
C ASP A 155 14.47 13.25 -4.38
N ASN A 156 15.23 13.13 -3.28
CA ASN A 156 16.48 12.37 -3.21
C ASN A 156 16.29 11.10 -2.38
N ILE A 157 15.65 10.10 -3.00
CA ILE A 157 15.23 8.84 -2.35
C ILE A 157 16.36 8.27 -1.47
N ASN A 158 16.18 8.37 -0.15
CA ASN A 158 17.13 7.92 0.87
C ASN A 158 16.66 6.68 1.64
N PHE A 159 15.73 5.91 1.07
CA PHE A 159 15.13 4.70 1.63
C PHE A 159 14.98 3.61 0.56
N PRO A 160 14.84 2.32 0.94
CA PRO A 160 14.74 1.24 -0.02
C PRO A 160 13.44 1.30 -0.83
N VAL A 161 13.57 1.07 -2.15
CA VAL A 161 12.45 0.88 -3.09
C VAL A 161 12.52 -0.48 -3.81
N HIS A 162 13.37 -1.37 -3.31
CA HIS A 162 13.59 -2.75 -3.73
C HIS A 162 13.85 -3.60 -2.47
N GLY A 163 13.74 -4.92 -2.58
CA GLY A 163 13.86 -5.81 -1.44
C GLY A 163 12.65 -5.76 -0.51
N LEU A 164 11.48 -5.42 -1.07
CA LEU A 164 10.24 -5.27 -0.32
C LEU A 164 9.53 -6.63 -0.16
N ARG A 165 8.48 -6.66 0.65
CA ARG A 165 7.63 -7.82 0.83
C ARG A 165 6.33 -7.68 0.06
N PHE A 166 6.11 -8.55 -0.92
CA PHE A 166 4.86 -8.62 -1.67
C PHE A 166 3.71 -9.07 -0.74
N VAL A 167 2.55 -8.42 -0.83
CA VAL A 167 1.40 -8.72 0.04
C VAL A 167 0.18 -9.19 -0.75
N GLY A 168 -0.04 -8.69 -1.96
CA GLY A 168 -1.16 -9.14 -2.79
C GLY A 168 -1.44 -8.27 -4.01
N LEU A 169 -2.44 -8.73 -4.77
CA LEU A 169 -3.09 -8.02 -5.87
C LEU A 169 -4.39 -7.34 -5.41
#